data_AF-A0A9D2PEA8-F1
#
_entry.id   AF-A0A9D2PEA8-F1
#
_cell.length_a   1.000
_cell.length_b   1.000
_cell.length_c   1.000
_cell.angle_alpha   90.00
_cell.angle_beta   90.00
_cell.angle_gamma   90.00
#
_symmetry.space_group_name_H-M   'P 1'
#
loop_
_entity.id
_entity.type
_entity.pdbx_description
1 polymer ?
#
loop_
_entity_poly.entity_id
_entity_poly.type
_entity_poly.pdbx_seq_one_letter_code
_entity_poly.pdbx_strand_id
1 'polypeptide(L)'
;MKKKVKIIGSILIGVLIAALLFGKLFEKNSPQQNSGTLEVEISGSGEWMLTDDYDSENSSFEDFLKQKDAGAVLKETYKNVKDTFGTDYYDVSRQDIEYLGKFPGNEAYVSGGKDALNQKINGQILTPLESLQVSYDFTSQKKMDELIETGETFEKKDYQKGADQVIPVLAGASYQKIFKVGDTFQGKYLGEKDLKFQIKEFFKENVSVSLDNEEILLDRILVFPSLCLKETDSQEFQKILLSVKCQGYLHYDGKSDLEKKMEQLEKIKKETGFRYIIPKIR
;
A
#
# COMPACT_ATOMS: atom_id res chain seq x y z
N MET A 1 -46.94 1.66 4.38
CA MET A 1 -46.10 0.62 5.02
C MET A 1 -44.62 0.89 4.70
N LYS A 2 -43.87 1.41 5.68
CA LYS A 2 -42.43 1.70 5.55
C LYS A 2 -41.65 0.40 5.81
N LYS A 3 -40.93 -0.11 4.81
CA LYS A 3 -40.02 -1.25 4.98
C LYS A 3 -38.83 -0.81 5.82
N LYS A 4 -38.65 -1.44 6.98
CA LYS A 4 -37.46 -1.32 7.83
C LYS A 4 -36.29 -1.98 7.11
N VAL A 5 -35.27 -1.22 6.76
CA VAL A 5 -33.95 -1.74 6.39
C VAL A 5 -33.27 -2.17 7.69
N LYS A 6 -32.93 -3.46 7.81
CA LYS A 6 -32.07 -3.96 8.87
C LYS A 6 -30.64 -3.57 8.51
N ILE A 7 -30.03 -2.73 9.35
CA ILE A 7 -28.61 -2.40 9.32
C ILE A 7 -27.85 -3.67 9.78
N ILE A 8 -27.07 -4.26 8.89
CA ILE A 8 -26.16 -5.35 9.19
C ILE A 8 -24.74 -4.77 9.14
N GLY A 9 -24.07 -4.78 10.30
CA GLY A 9 -22.63 -4.70 10.55
C GLY A 9 -21.74 -4.00 9.52
N SER A 10 -21.59 -2.68 9.67
CA SER A 10 -20.64 -1.83 8.96
C SER A 10 -19.22 -1.94 9.54
N ILE A 11 -18.41 -2.84 8.98
CA ILE A 11 -16.94 -2.88 9.14
C ILE A 11 -16.21 -2.56 7.80
N LEU A 12 -16.87 -2.71 6.65
CA LEU A 12 -16.24 -2.55 5.32
C LEU A 12 -16.28 -1.15 4.69
N ILE A 13 -16.86 -0.15 5.37
CA ILE A 13 -17.04 1.19 4.77
C ILE A 13 -15.70 1.96 4.63
N GLY A 14 -14.72 1.69 5.50
CA GLY A 14 -13.41 2.36 5.44
C GLY A 14 -12.58 1.95 4.21
N VAL A 15 -12.56 0.64 3.89
CA VAL A 15 -11.83 0.11 2.73
C VAL A 15 -12.48 0.55 1.42
N LEU A 16 -13.82 0.65 1.38
CA LEU A 16 -14.55 1.10 0.19
C LEU A 16 -14.36 2.60 -0.10
N ILE A 17 -14.22 3.46 0.90
CA ILE A 17 -14.03 4.90 0.66
C ILE A 17 -12.60 5.17 0.16
N ALA A 18 -11.59 4.45 0.65
CA ALA A 18 -10.25 4.50 0.08
C ALA A 18 -10.26 3.97 -1.36
N ALA A 19 -10.90 2.83 -1.65
CA ALA A 19 -11.02 2.31 -3.02
C ALA A 19 -11.79 3.25 -3.97
N LEU A 20 -12.83 3.96 -3.50
CA LEU A 20 -13.62 4.91 -4.29
C LEU A 20 -12.89 6.26 -4.51
N LEU A 21 -12.06 6.70 -3.56
CA LEU A 21 -11.22 7.90 -3.72
C LEU A 21 -9.99 7.61 -4.59
N PHE A 22 -9.41 6.41 -4.47
CA PHE A 22 -8.35 5.92 -5.35
C PHE A 22 -8.87 5.69 -6.77
N GLY A 23 -10.07 5.16 -6.96
CA GLY A 23 -10.69 5.03 -8.28
C GLY A 23 -10.73 6.35 -9.06
N LYS A 24 -10.97 7.48 -8.39
CA LYS A 24 -10.98 8.81 -9.03
C LYS A 24 -9.59 9.40 -9.30
N LEU A 25 -8.57 9.04 -8.53
CA LEU A 25 -7.18 9.46 -8.80
C LEU A 25 -6.56 8.58 -9.90
N PHE A 26 -6.82 7.27 -9.87
CA PHE A 26 -6.43 6.32 -10.92
C PHE A 26 -7.18 6.58 -12.24
N GLU A 27 -8.47 6.93 -12.22
CA GLU A 27 -9.22 7.27 -13.45
C GLU A 27 -8.62 8.46 -14.22
N LYS A 28 -7.87 9.34 -13.55
CA LYS A 28 -7.33 10.55 -14.19
C LYS A 28 -6.03 10.29 -14.97
N ASN A 29 -5.30 9.23 -14.64
CA ASN A 29 -4.03 8.85 -15.28
C ASN A 29 -4.02 7.42 -15.89
N SER A 30 -5.08 6.63 -15.69
CA SER A 30 -5.19 5.30 -16.31
C SER A 30 -5.85 5.41 -17.69
N PRO A 31 -5.30 4.79 -18.75
CA PRO A 31 -6.05 4.59 -19.97
C PRO A 31 -7.33 3.81 -19.64
N GLN A 32 -8.48 4.30 -20.13
CA GLN A 32 -9.81 3.71 -19.93
C GLN A 32 -9.77 2.19 -19.98
N GLN A 33 -10.24 1.51 -18.92
CA GLN A 33 -10.52 0.08 -18.91
C GLN A 33 -11.67 -0.22 -19.88
N ASN A 34 -11.34 -0.32 -21.16
CA ASN A 34 -12.05 -1.18 -22.08
C ASN A 34 -11.38 -2.57 -21.99
N SER A 35 -12.16 -3.63 -22.18
CA SER A 35 -11.73 -5.02 -22.32
C SER A 35 -10.86 -5.29 -23.57
N GLY A 36 -9.98 -4.34 -23.91
CA GLY A 36 -8.89 -4.46 -24.87
C GLY A 36 -7.60 -4.76 -24.12
N THR A 37 -6.76 -5.59 -24.72
CA THR A 37 -5.42 -5.90 -24.21
C THR A 37 -4.63 -4.63 -23.96
N LEU A 38 -4.13 -4.43 -22.72
CA LEU A 38 -3.19 -3.37 -22.37
C LEU A 38 -1.96 -3.51 -23.27
N GLU A 39 -1.80 -2.56 -24.18
CA GLU A 39 -0.62 -2.44 -25.03
C GLU A 39 0.25 -1.30 -24.50
N VAL A 40 1.51 -1.61 -24.23
CA VAL A 40 2.45 -0.66 -23.62
C VAL A 40 3.70 -0.56 -24.47
N GLU A 41 4.09 0.68 -24.78
CA GLU A 41 5.34 1.01 -25.45
C GLU A 41 6.43 1.25 -24.37
N ILE A 42 7.51 0.49 -24.44
CA ILE A 42 8.57 0.48 -23.42
C ILE A 42 9.85 1.04 -24.03
N SER A 43 10.30 2.18 -23.52
CA SER A 43 11.62 2.75 -23.83
C SER A 43 12.51 2.74 -22.59
N GLY A 44 13.47 1.81 -22.54
CA GLY A 44 14.46 1.76 -21.46
C GLY A 44 13.96 1.09 -20.17
N SER A 45 14.63 1.37 -19.07
CA SER A 45 14.31 0.82 -17.74
C SER A 45 13.11 1.52 -17.11
N GLY A 46 12.36 0.79 -16.29
CA GLY A 46 11.22 1.34 -15.57
C GLY A 46 10.73 0.42 -14.47
N GLU A 47 9.51 0.69 -14.02
CA GLU A 47 8.85 -0.04 -12.93
C GLU A 47 7.46 -0.44 -13.43
N TRP A 48 7.01 -1.63 -13.08
CA TRP A 48 5.70 -2.15 -13.48
C TRP A 48 4.93 -2.58 -12.24
N MET A 49 3.78 -1.94 -11.99
CA MET A 49 2.90 -2.34 -10.88
C MET A 49 2.24 -3.69 -11.18
N LEU A 50 2.39 -4.65 -10.28
CA LEU A 50 1.65 -5.90 -10.34
C LEU A 50 0.22 -5.66 -9.86
N THR A 51 -0.76 -5.93 -10.70
CA THR A 51 -2.18 -5.77 -10.37
C THR A 51 -2.96 -7.05 -10.64
N ASP A 52 -4.02 -7.28 -9.89
CA ASP A 52 -4.92 -8.41 -10.13
C ASP A 52 -6.08 -8.06 -11.07
N ASP A 53 -6.79 -9.09 -11.53
CA ASP A 53 -7.96 -8.98 -12.41
C ASP A 53 -9.28 -9.45 -11.73
N TYR A 54 -9.34 -9.47 -10.39
CA TYR A 54 -10.50 -10.04 -9.68
C TYR A 54 -11.78 -9.23 -9.87
N ASP A 55 -11.68 -7.90 -9.98
CA ASP A 55 -12.81 -7.00 -10.15
C ASP A 55 -13.28 -6.97 -11.61
N SER A 56 -14.41 -7.62 -11.87
CA SER A 56 -15.06 -7.74 -13.18
C SER A 56 -16.58 -7.80 -13.00
N GLU A 57 -17.36 -7.84 -14.10
CA GLU A 57 -18.83 -7.88 -14.01
C GLU A 57 -19.40 -9.01 -13.13
N ASN A 58 -18.67 -10.12 -12.95
CA ASN A 58 -19.13 -11.31 -12.24
C ASN A 58 -18.21 -11.79 -11.10
N SER A 59 -17.22 -11.00 -10.71
CA SER A 59 -16.25 -11.37 -9.67
C SER A 59 -15.75 -10.10 -8.99
N SER A 60 -15.45 -10.21 -7.70
CA SER A 60 -14.79 -9.14 -6.94
C SER A 60 -13.59 -9.67 -6.16
N PHE A 61 -12.66 -8.79 -5.83
CA PHE A 61 -11.56 -9.13 -4.93
C PHE A 61 -12.07 -9.58 -3.55
N GLU A 62 -13.16 -8.99 -3.08
CA GLU A 62 -13.82 -9.37 -1.83
C GLU A 62 -14.30 -10.83 -1.84
N ASP A 63 -14.85 -11.29 -2.98
CA ASP A 63 -15.28 -12.68 -3.14
C ASP A 63 -14.10 -13.65 -3.11
N PHE A 64 -12.95 -13.26 -3.66
CA PHE A 64 -11.72 -14.02 -3.54
C PHE A 64 -11.26 -14.14 -2.09
N LEU A 65 -11.21 -13.04 -1.33
CA LEU A 65 -10.77 -13.07 0.07
C LEU A 65 -11.63 -13.98 0.97
N LYS A 66 -12.93 -14.14 0.62
CA LYS A 66 -13.87 -15.05 1.32
C LYS A 66 -13.61 -16.53 1.04
N GLN A 67 -12.83 -16.88 0.01
CA GLN A 67 -12.51 -18.27 -0.29
C GLN A 67 -11.66 -18.88 0.83
N LYS A 68 -11.86 -20.18 1.08
CA LYS A 68 -11.23 -20.90 2.19
C LYS A 68 -9.71 -20.96 2.05
N ASP A 69 -9.23 -21.04 0.82
CA ASP A 69 -7.82 -21.16 0.43
C ASP A 69 -7.15 -19.83 0.06
N ALA A 70 -7.88 -18.71 0.04
CA ALA A 70 -7.35 -17.40 -0.34
C ALA A 70 -6.04 -17.02 0.38
N GLY A 71 -5.96 -17.30 1.68
CA GLY A 71 -4.75 -17.03 2.47
C GLY A 71 -3.55 -17.88 2.04
N ALA A 72 -3.79 -19.14 1.62
CA ALA A 72 -2.74 -20.01 1.11
C ALA A 72 -2.27 -19.56 -0.28
N VAL A 73 -3.22 -19.22 -1.17
CA VAL A 73 -2.95 -18.67 -2.50
C VAL A 73 -2.10 -17.40 -2.42
N LEU A 74 -2.49 -16.44 -1.57
CA LEU A 74 -1.77 -15.19 -1.36
C LEU A 74 -0.36 -15.42 -0.80
N LYS A 75 -0.23 -16.30 0.19
CA LYS A 75 1.05 -16.61 0.82
C LYS A 75 2.03 -17.24 -0.19
N GLU A 76 1.55 -18.22 -0.95
CA GLU A 76 2.36 -18.89 -1.97
C GLU A 76 2.73 -17.94 -3.11
N THR A 77 1.79 -17.09 -3.53
CA THR A 77 2.03 -16.07 -4.57
C THR A 77 3.10 -15.09 -4.15
N TYR A 78 2.98 -14.48 -2.96
CA TYR A 78 3.98 -13.54 -2.46
C TYR A 78 5.36 -14.18 -2.34
N LYS A 79 5.42 -15.42 -1.84
CA LYS A 79 6.66 -16.20 -1.77
C LYS A 79 7.26 -16.40 -3.16
N ASN A 80 6.49 -16.86 -4.14
CA ASN A 80 6.99 -17.14 -5.49
C ASN A 80 7.42 -15.86 -6.22
N VAL A 81 6.72 -14.75 -6.01
CA VAL A 81 7.13 -13.42 -6.52
C VAL A 81 8.48 -13.02 -5.94
N LYS A 82 8.66 -13.08 -4.61
CA LYS A 82 9.95 -12.73 -3.98
C LYS A 82 11.08 -13.67 -4.38
N ASP A 83 10.84 -14.97 -4.48
CA ASP A 83 11.87 -15.93 -4.87
C ASP A 83 12.27 -15.80 -6.34
N THR A 84 11.32 -15.46 -7.22
CA THR A 84 11.55 -15.35 -8.67
C THR A 84 12.25 -14.04 -9.04
N PHE A 85 11.82 -12.92 -8.45
CA PHE A 85 12.28 -11.59 -8.85
C PHE A 85 13.30 -10.98 -7.87
N GLY A 86 13.45 -11.53 -6.67
CA GLY A 86 14.45 -11.08 -5.70
C GLY A 86 14.34 -9.59 -5.38
N THR A 87 15.41 -8.86 -5.69
CA THR A 87 15.52 -7.40 -5.50
C THR A 87 14.83 -6.58 -6.59
N ASP A 88 14.49 -7.19 -7.73
CA ASP A 88 13.75 -6.48 -8.79
C ASP A 88 12.29 -6.23 -8.37
N TYR A 89 11.80 -6.97 -7.36
CA TYR A 89 10.49 -6.75 -6.79
C TYR A 89 10.56 -6.10 -5.41
N TYR A 90 9.85 -5.00 -5.25
CA TYR A 90 9.64 -4.37 -3.95
C TYR A 90 8.15 -4.11 -3.70
N ASP A 91 7.68 -4.48 -2.51
CA ASP A 91 6.35 -4.11 -2.06
C ASP A 91 6.33 -2.65 -1.56
N VAL A 92 5.43 -1.86 -2.12
CA VAL A 92 5.11 -0.49 -1.72
C VAL A 92 3.60 -0.36 -1.70
N SER A 93 3.04 0.24 -0.66
CA SER A 93 1.60 0.45 -0.53
C SER A 93 1.28 1.88 -0.14
N ARG A 94 0.33 2.49 -0.86
CA ARG A 94 -0.19 3.83 -0.58
C ARG A 94 -1.51 3.76 0.20
N GLN A 95 -1.55 2.99 1.28
CA GLN A 95 -2.73 2.87 2.13
C GLN A 95 -2.63 3.89 3.26
N ASP A 96 -3.72 4.59 3.56
CA ASP A 96 -3.72 5.60 4.61
C ASP A 96 -3.53 4.98 5.99
N ILE A 97 -2.90 5.74 6.89
CA ILE A 97 -2.99 5.47 8.32
C ILE A 97 -4.18 6.26 8.87
N GLU A 98 -5.18 5.55 9.39
CA GLU A 98 -6.34 6.16 10.03
C GLU A 98 -5.97 6.60 11.44
N TYR A 99 -5.47 7.84 11.58
CA TYR A 99 -5.04 8.40 12.86
C TYR A 99 -6.16 8.33 13.90
N LEU A 100 -5.88 7.71 15.04
CA LEU A 100 -6.85 7.52 16.11
C LEU A 100 -6.88 8.72 17.05
N GLY A 101 -8.03 9.39 17.11
CA GLY A 101 -8.27 10.56 17.95
C GLY A 101 -8.28 11.87 17.15
N LYS A 102 -8.24 13.00 17.86
CA LYS A 102 -8.25 14.32 17.21
C LYS A 102 -6.87 14.62 16.63
N PHE A 103 -6.72 14.53 15.32
CA PHE A 103 -5.51 14.94 14.63
C PHE A 103 -5.35 16.47 14.74
N PRO A 104 -4.19 16.96 15.20
CA PRO A 104 -3.94 18.39 15.44
C PRO A 104 -3.54 19.16 14.16
N GLY A 105 -3.25 18.48 13.06
CA GLY A 105 -2.93 19.10 11.78
C GLY A 105 -4.17 19.64 11.04
N ASN A 106 -3.97 20.03 9.78
CA ASN A 106 -5.02 20.56 8.90
C ASN A 106 -5.35 19.57 7.77
N GLU A 107 -6.30 19.93 6.91
CA GLU A 107 -6.76 19.11 5.78
C GLU A 107 -5.68 18.76 4.76
N ALA A 108 -4.55 19.45 4.77
CA ALA A 108 -3.52 19.31 3.75
C ALA A 108 -2.69 18.02 3.90
N TYR A 109 -2.86 17.30 5.01
CA TYR A 109 -2.26 15.98 5.31
C TYR A 109 -3.24 14.82 5.13
N VAL A 110 -4.49 15.13 4.74
CA VAL A 110 -5.62 14.21 4.89
C VAL A 110 -6.09 13.75 3.52
N SER A 111 -6.09 12.44 3.29
CA SER A 111 -6.72 11.84 2.12
C SER A 111 -8.22 12.12 2.12
N GLY A 112 -8.73 12.73 1.05
CA GLY A 112 -10.11 13.24 1.01
C GLY A 112 -10.30 14.63 1.62
N GLY A 113 -9.22 15.28 2.05
CA GLY A 113 -9.18 16.69 2.44
C GLY A 113 -10.02 17.02 3.67
N LYS A 114 -10.62 18.21 3.68
CA LYS A 114 -11.27 18.78 4.86
C LYS A 114 -12.42 17.94 5.40
N ASP A 115 -13.17 17.30 4.51
CA ASP A 115 -14.31 16.48 4.90
C ASP A 115 -13.88 15.18 5.59
N ALA A 116 -12.65 14.73 5.37
CA ALA A 116 -12.02 13.58 6.01
C ALA A 116 -11.30 13.91 7.33
N LEU A 117 -11.08 15.18 7.63
CA LEU A 117 -10.41 15.59 8.86
C LEU A 117 -11.29 15.33 10.10
N ASN A 118 -10.78 14.54 11.04
CA ASN A 118 -11.40 14.27 12.34
C ASN A 118 -12.84 13.73 12.24
N GLN A 119 -13.11 12.84 11.28
CA GLN A 119 -14.42 12.21 11.12
C GLN A 119 -14.78 11.34 12.32
N LYS A 120 -16.08 11.32 12.66
CA LYS A 120 -16.62 10.41 13.68
C LYS A 120 -17.19 9.17 13.02
N ILE A 121 -16.50 8.04 13.18
CA ILE A 121 -16.88 6.74 12.62
C ILE A 121 -16.99 5.75 13.78
N ASN A 122 -18.17 5.13 13.94
CA ASN A 122 -18.43 4.12 14.99
C ASN A 122 -18.02 4.55 16.42
N GLY A 123 -18.16 5.85 16.74
CA GLY A 123 -17.81 6.41 18.05
C GLY A 123 -16.33 6.75 18.23
N GLN A 124 -15.48 6.46 17.24
CA GLN A 124 -14.08 6.88 17.21
C GLN A 124 -13.90 8.12 16.34
N ILE A 125 -12.88 8.92 16.63
CA ILE A 125 -12.45 10.02 15.77
C ILE A 125 -11.28 9.47 14.93
N LEU A 126 -11.42 9.52 13.61
CA LEU A 126 -10.42 9.03 12.67
C LEU A 126 -10.06 10.14 11.68
N THR A 127 -8.80 10.16 11.25
CA THR A 127 -8.32 11.03 10.16
C THR A 127 -7.40 10.20 9.26
N PRO A 128 -7.74 9.99 7.97
CA PRO A 128 -6.90 9.24 7.05
C PRO A 128 -5.69 10.09 6.64
N LEU A 129 -4.52 9.73 7.15
CA LEU A 129 -3.25 10.41 6.83
C LEU A 129 -2.57 9.68 5.67
N GLU A 130 -2.17 10.44 4.66
CA GLU A 130 -1.42 9.92 3.52
C GLU A 130 -0.15 9.20 4.00
N SER A 131 0.04 7.98 3.53
CA SER A 131 1.16 7.17 3.99
C SER A 131 1.71 6.23 2.92
N LEU A 132 2.97 5.83 3.09
CA LEU A 132 3.65 4.82 2.30
C LEU A 132 4.20 3.72 3.20
N GLN A 133 3.70 2.51 3.01
CA GLN A 133 4.37 1.31 3.49
C GLN A 133 5.40 0.89 2.46
N VAL A 134 6.67 0.71 2.87
CA VAL A 134 7.77 0.42 1.93
C VAL A 134 8.59 -0.78 2.38
N SER A 135 9.03 -1.61 1.44
CA SER A 135 9.97 -2.70 1.71
C SER A 135 11.42 -2.21 1.87
N TYR A 136 12.30 -3.08 2.40
CA TYR A 136 13.72 -2.76 2.54
C TYR A 136 14.37 -2.50 1.18
N ASP A 137 14.03 -3.32 0.19
CA ASP A 137 14.57 -3.21 -1.18
C ASP A 137 14.20 -1.84 -1.79
N PHE A 138 12.96 -1.37 -1.61
CA PHE A 138 12.56 -0.02 -2.04
C PHE A 138 13.42 1.06 -1.37
N THR A 139 13.54 1.01 -0.04
CA THR A 139 14.29 2.05 0.69
C THR A 139 15.76 2.10 0.31
N SER A 140 16.36 0.94 0.03
CA SER A 140 17.75 0.84 -0.42
C SER A 140 17.92 1.34 -1.85
N GLN A 141 17.01 0.98 -2.77
CA GLN A 141 17.10 1.41 -4.17
C GLN A 141 16.86 2.91 -4.33
N LYS A 142 15.92 3.47 -3.56
CA LYS A 142 15.60 4.90 -3.56
C LYS A 142 16.53 5.73 -2.66
N LYS A 143 17.54 5.11 -2.05
CA LYS A 143 18.54 5.76 -1.19
C LYS A 143 17.90 6.68 -0.16
N MET A 144 16.89 6.16 0.54
CA MET A 144 16.07 6.98 1.44
C MET A 144 16.87 7.56 2.62
N ASP A 145 18.02 6.99 2.94
CA ASP A 145 19.01 7.54 3.88
C ASP A 145 19.52 8.92 3.45
N GLU A 146 19.70 9.17 2.15
CA GLU A 146 20.15 10.47 1.64
C GLU A 146 19.05 11.56 1.76
N LEU A 147 17.79 11.17 1.98
CA LEU A 147 16.62 12.05 2.03
C LEU A 147 16.26 12.53 3.45
N ILE A 148 16.92 12.02 4.47
CA ILE A 148 16.66 12.34 5.89
C ILE A 148 17.47 13.56 6.33
N GLU A 149 16.83 14.46 7.08
CA GLU A 149 17.45 15.71 7.58
C GLU A 149 18.54 15.41 8.62
N THR A 150 18.21 14.60 9.62
CA THR A 150 19.10 14.18 10.71
C THR A 150 18.85 12.73 11.11
N GLY A 151 19.84 12.08 11.72
CA GLY A 151 19.68 10.72 12.22
C GLY A 151 19.78 9.66 11.11
N GLU A 152 19.00 8.60 11.24
CA GLU A 152 19.12 7.41 10.40
C GLU A 152 17.76 6.93 9.88
N THR A 153 17.77 6.37 8.67
CA THR A 153 16.61 5.69 8.07
C THR A 153 16.29 4.36 8.78
N PHE A 154 15.43 3.54 8.19
CA PHE A 154 15.11 2.21 8.71
C PHE A 154 16.29 1.25 8.67
N GLU A 155 16.38 0.41 9.70
CA GLU A 155 17.32 -0.71 9.73
C GLU A 155 16.59 -2.02 9.36
N LYS A 156 17.34 -3.08 9.01
CA LYS A 156 16.74 -4.40 8.69
C LYS A 156 15.79 -4.94 9.76
N LYS A 157 16.07 -4.67 11.04
CA LYS A 157 15.22 -5.09 12.17
C LYS A 157 13.84 -4.40 12.18
N ASP A 158 13.73 -3.22 11.57
CA ASP A 158 12.47 -2.47 11.51
C ASP A 158 11.45 -3.18 10.61
N TYR A 159 11.90 -3.91 9.59
CA TYR A 159 11.08 -4.74 8.69
C TYR A 159 10.69 -6.09 9.29
N GLN A 160 11.22 -6.44 10.46
CA GLN A 160 10.84 -7.66 11.20
C GLN A 160 9.70 -7.42 12.18
N LYS A 161 9.26 -6.15 12.31
CA LYS A 161 8.24 -5.74 13.27
C LYS A 161 6.85 -6.24 12.85
N GLY A 162 6.17 -6.87 13.79
CA GLY A 162 4.76 -7.23 13.68
C GLY A 162 3.83 -6.08 14.07
N ALA A 163 2.53 -6.27 13.81
CA ALA A 163 1.48 -5.30 14.14
C ALA A 163 1.35 -5.00 15.65
N ASP A 164 1.87 -5.88 16.51
CA ASP A 164 1.89 -5.77 17.97
C ASP A 164 3.05 -4.91 18.50
N GLN A 165 3.99 -4.53 17.64
CA GLN A 165 5.18 -3.77 18.00
C GLN A 165 5.04 -2.28 17.62
N VAL A 166 5.87 -1.44 18.26
CA VAL A 166 5.96 -0.02 17.86
C VAL A 166 6.65 0.08 16.50
N ILE A 167 5.94 0.62 15.52
CA ILE A 167 6.39 0.79 14.14
C ILE A 167 7.07 2.15 13.99
N PRO A 168 8.35 2.20 13.56
CA PRO A 168 9.02 3.47 13.30
C PRO A 168 8.46 4.13 12.04
N VAL A 169 8.39 5.45 12.05
CA VAL A 169 7.86 6.26 10.94
C VAL A 169 8.88 7.33 10.58
N LEU A 170 9.19 7.45 9.30
CA LEU A 170 9.86 8.61 8.72
C LEU A 170 8.76 9.56 8.26
N ALA A 171 8.67 10.74 8.86
CA ALA A 171 7.61 11.70 8.56
C ALA A 171 8.12 12.78 7.60
N GLY A 172 7.25 13.23 6.69
CA GLY A 172 7.51 14.39 5.85
C GLY A 172 7.87 15.64 6.65
N ALA A 173 8.68 16.54 6.08
CA ALA A 173 9.15 17.75 6.76
C ALA A 173 8.01 18.62 7.33
N SER A 174 6.85 18.68 6.67
CA SER A 174 5.71 19.47 7.16
C SER A 174 5.17 18.97 8.51
N TYR A 175 5.32 17.67 8.81
CA TYR A 175 4.89 17.09 10.09
C TYR A 175 5.72 17.58 11.29
N GLN A 176 6.87 18.23 11.09
CA GLN A 176 7.64 18.85 12.20
C GLN A 176 6.84 19.93 12.96
N LYS A 177 5.81 20.49 12.32
CA LYS A 177 4.87 21.45 12.96
C LYS A 177 3.91 20.77 13.93
N ILE A 178 3.81 19.44 13.88
CA ILE A 178 2.82 18.63 14.57
C ILE A 178 3.48 17.68 15.57
N PHE A 179 4.56 17.01 15.16
CA PHE A 179 5.26 16.00 15.93
C PHE A 179 6.74 16.36 16.13
N LYS A 180 7.36 15.66 17.08
CA LYS A 180 8.79 15.62 17.32
C LYS A 180 9.31 14.19 17.20
N VAL A 181 10.61 14.03 16.98
CA VAL A 181 11.27 12.73 17.05
C VAL A 181 10.99 12.10 18.42
N GLY A 182 10.61 10.82 18.40
CA GLY A 182 10.23 10.05 19.58
C GLY A 182 8.74 10.09 19.94
N ASP A 183 7.97 11.06 19.40
CA ASP A 183 6.52 11.13 19.63
C ASP A 183 5.85 9.86 19.10
N THR A 184 4.81 9.41 19.80
CA THR A 184 4.03 8.23 19.41
C THR A 184 2.59 8.60 19.15
N PHE A 185 1.99 7.94 18.16
CA PHE A 185 0.56 8.03 17.89
C PHE A 185 -0.02 6.64 17.62
N GLN A 186 -1.34 6.54 17.68
CA GLN A 186 -2.06 5.33 17.31
C GLN A 186 -2.81 5.57 16.00
N GLY A 187 -2.93 4.54 15.18
CA GLY A 187 -3.74 4.59 13.98
C GLY A 187 -4.26 3.21 13.61
N LYS A 188 -5.38 3.16 12.88
CA LYS A 188 -5.82 1.93 12.24
C LYS A 188 -5.12 1.78 10.90
N TYR A 189 -4.75 0.56 10.54
CA TYR A 189 -4.17 0.23 9.25
C TYR A 189 -4.94 -0.91 8.60
N LEU A 190 -5.21 -0.76 7.30
CA LEU A 190 -5.98 -1.71 6.49
C LEU A 190 -7.37 -2.04 7.08
N GLY A 191 -7.98 -1.10 7.80
CA GLY A 191 -9.29 -1.27 8.45
C GLY A 191 -9.33 -2.21 9.66
N GLU A 192 -8.31 -3.04 9.87
CA GLU A 192 -8.36 -4.18 10.80
C GLU A 192 -7.52 -4.00 12.07
N LYS A 193 -6.35 -3.37 11.99
CA LYS A 193 -5.37 -3.37 13.07
C LYS A 193 -5.10 -1.99 13.63
N ASP A 194 -5.23 -1.87 14.95
CA ASP A 194 -4.74 -0.74 15.71
C ASP A 194 -3.23 -0.90 15.88
N LEU A 195 -2.46 0.01 15.27
CA LEU A 195 -1.01 0.04 15.33
C LEU A 195 -0.53 1.20 16.19
N LYS A 196 0.60 1.00 16.86
CA LYS A 196 1.33 2.07 17.53
C LYS A 196 2.53 2.47 16.69
N PHE A 197 2.58 3.74 16.35
CA PHE A 197 3.65 4.34 15.57
C PHE A 197 4.52 5.23 16.44
N GLN A 198 5.78 5.38 16.05
CA GLN A 198 6.72 6.33 16.63
C GLN A 198 7.44 7.10 15.53
N ILE A 199 7.46 8.43 15.65
CA ILE A 199 8.25 9.27 14.75
C ILE A 199 9.73 8.98 15.01
N LYS A 200 10.37 8.35 14.03
CA LYS A 200 11.79 8.00 14.08
C LYS A 200 12.64 9.18 13.63
N GLU A 201 12.36 9.71 12.44
CA GLU A 201 13.05 10.88 11.88
C GLU A 201 12.15 11.62 10.89
N PHE A 202 12.62 12.77 10.40
CA PHE A 202 11.97 13.55 9.35
C PHE A 202 12.76 13.59 8.05
N PHE A 203 12.06 13.56 6.92
CA PHE A 203 12.64 13.89 5.63
C PHE A 203 13.04 15.36 5.56
N LYS A 204 14.01 15.68 4.71
CA LYS A 204 14.34 17.05 4.28
C LYS A 204 13.13 17.68 3.58
N GLU A 205 13.04 19.00 3.57
CA GLU A 205 12.01 19.70 2.81
C GLU A 205 12.18 19.50 1.29
N ASN A 206 11.06 19.38 0.58
CA ASN A 206 10.99 19.29 -0.88
C ASN A 206 11.72 18.10 -1.50
N VAL A 207 11.87 16.99 -0.77
CA VAL A 207 12.39 15.75 -1.34
C VAL A 207 11.27 14.87 -1.89
N SER A 208 11.56 14.18 -2.98
CA SER A 208 10.67 13.24 -3.64
C SER A 208 11.32 11.87 -3.79
N VAL A 209 10.48 10.87 -4.00
CA VAL A 209 10.89 9.57 -4.52
C VAL A 209 10.15 9.30 -5.81
N SER A 210 10.87 8.77 -6.80
CA SER A 210 10.27 8.31 -8.05
C SER A 210 9.64 6.95 -7.86
N LEU A 211 8.41 6.75 -8.31
CA LEU A 211 7.72 5.46 -8.35
C LEU A 211 6.80 5.42 -9.57
N ASP A 212 7.01 4.46 -10.47
CA ASP A 212 6.19 4.26 -11.69
C ASP A 212 6.06 5.54 -12.54
N ASN A 213 7.19 6.20 -12.78
CA ASN A 213 7.30 7.48 -13.48
C ASN A 213 6.56 8.66 -12.80
N GLU A 214 6.05 8.48 -11.58
CA GLU A 214 5.51 9.56 -10.76
C GLU A 214 6.54 10.01 -9.71
N GLU A 215 6.69 11.33 -9.56
CA GLU A 215 7.46 11.91 -8.47
C GLU A 215 6.54 12.14 -7.26
N ILE A 216 6.78 11.39 -6.17
CA ILE A 216 6.01 11.49 -4.94
C ILE A 216 6.74 12.43 -3.98
N LEU A 217 6.17 13.62 -3.76
CA LEU A 217 6.68 14.59 -2.78
C LEU A 217 6.42 14.10 -1.35
N LEU A 218 7.47 13.99 -0.53
CA LEU A 218 7.39 13.38 0.79
C LEU A 218 6.96 14.32 1.93
N ASP A 219 6.86 15.63 1.67
CA ASP A 219 6.62 16.68 2.69
C ASP A 219 5.45 16.41 3.65
N ARG A 220 4.40 15.73 3.18
CA ARG A 220 3.17 15.45 3.94
C ARG A 220 2.80 13.98 3.98
N ILE A 221 3.76 13.11 3.77
CA ILE A 221 3.56 11.66 3.78
C ILE A 221 4.22 11.06 5.02
N LEU A 222 3.55 10.09 5.64
CA LEU A 222 4.15 9.22 6.64
C LEU A 222 4.68 7.96 5.96
N VAL A 223 5.99 7.71 6.04
CA VAL A 223 6.60 6.49 5.49
C VAL A 223 6.92 5.53 6.62
N PHE A 224 6.60 4.25 6.47
CA PHE A 224 6.88 3.23 7.48
C PHE A 224 7.25 1.89 6.85
N PRO A 225 7.98 1.01 7.56
CA PRO A 225 8.48 -0.23 6.99
C PRO A 225 7.33 -1.22 6.75
N SER A 226 7.50 -2.03 5.71
CA SER A 226 6.61 -3.13 5.42
C SER A 226 6.51 -4.10 6.60
N LEU A 227 5.27 -4.39 7.00
CA LEU A 227 5.00 -5.17 8.21
C LEU A 227 5.33 -6.65 7.99
N CYS A 228 5.87 -7.26 9.05
CA CYS A 228 6.09 -8.70 9.12
C CYS A 228 4.86 -9.37 9.72
N LEU A 229 4.29 -10.35 9.01
CA LEU A 229 3.18 -11.15 9.53
C LEU A 229 3.62 -12.01 10.70
N LYS A 230 2.81 -12.06 11.75
CA LYS A 230 2.99 -12.97 12.88
C LYS A 230 1.89 -14.00 12.89
N GLU A 231 2.18 -15.19 13.43
CA GLU A 231 1.17 -16.26 13.57
C GLU A 231 -0.03 -15.84 14.45
N THR A 232 0.18 -14.87 15.33
CA THR A 232 -0.83 -14.28 16.21
C THR A 232 -1.77 -13.31 15.49
N ASP A 233 -1.49 -12.94 14.24
CA ASP A 233 -2.38 -12.06 13.47
C ASP A 233 -3.67 -12.78 13.05
N SER A 234 -4.78 -12.05 12.99
CA SER A 234 -6.04 -12.61 12.51
C SER A 234 -5.89 -13.05 11.05
N GLN A 235 -6.58 -14.12 10.67
CA GLN A 235 -6.56 -14.58 9.28
C GLN A 235 -6.98 -13.49 8.29
N GLU A 236 -7.93 -12.63 8.69
CA GLU A 236 -8.39 -11.50 7.88
C GLU A 236 -7.27 -10.49 7.63
N PHE A 237 -6.58 -10.05 8.68
CA PHE A 237 -5.44 -9.14 8.53
C PHE A 237 -4.29 -9.76 7.74
N GLN A 238 -4.01 -11.05 7.95
CA GLN A 238 -2.99 -11.75 7.16
C GLN A 238 -3.33 -11.73 5.68
N LYS A 239 -4.59 -12.02 5.31
CA LYS A 239 -5.04 -11.98 3.91
C LYS A 239 -4.93 -10.58 3.31
N ILE A 240 -5.43 -9.55 3.99
CA ILE A 240 -5.41 -8.17 3.46
C ILE A 240 -3.98 -7.65 3.34
N LEU A 241 -3.11 -7.93 4.32
CA LEU A 241 -1.71 -7.52 4.23
C LEU A 241 -0.96 -8.29 3.13
N LEU A 242 -1.24 -9.59 2.95
CA LEU A 242 -0.64 -10.35 1.84
C LEU A 242 -1.15 -9.88 0.47
N SER A 243 -2.41 -9.50 0.34
CA SER A 243 -2.93 -8.98 -0.94
C SER A 243 -2.23 -7.70 -1.34
N VAL A 244 -2.04 -6.78 -0.38
CA VAL A 244 -1.24 -5.56 -0.58
C VAL A 244 0.19 -5.92 -0.99
N LYS A 245 0.80 -6.88 -0.30
CA LYS A 245 2.17 -7.34 -0.60
C LYS A 245 2.30 -8.07 -1.94
N CYS A 246 1.21 -8.56 -2.53
CA CYS A 246 1.20 -9.16 -3.87
C CYS A 246 1.08 -8.12 -4.99
N GLN A 247 0.73 -6.86 -4.66
CA GLN A 247 0.54 -5.74 -5.59
C GLN A 247 1.70 -4.73 -5.50
N GLY A 248 2.94 -5.21 -5.48
CA GLY A 248 4.14 -4.38 -5.49
C GLY A 248 4.58 -4.01 -6.91
N TYR A 249 5.80 -3.49 -7.01
CA TYR A 249 6.37 -3.04 -8.27
C TYR A 249 7.55 -3.92 -8.66
N LEU A 250 7.64 -4.16 -9.97
CA LEU A 250 8.72 -4.90 -10.59
C LEU A 250 9.56 -3.96 -11.44
N HIS A 251 10.81 -3.76 -11.05
CA HIS A 251 11.79 -3.07 -11.88
C HIS A 251 12.08 -3.90 -13.13
N TYR A 252 12.30 -3.24 -14.26
CA TYR A 252 12.74 -3.88 -15.50
C TYR A 252 13.75 -3.03 -16.25
N ASP A 253 14.62 -3.67 -17.03
CA ASP A 253 15.58 -3.01 -17.92
C ASP A 253 15.25 -3.28 -19.39
N GLY A 254 14.42 -2.41 -19.96
CA GLY A 254 13.98 -2.51 -21.34
C GLY A 254 12.90 -3.57 -21.58
N LYS A 255 12.41 -3.56 -22.82
CA LYS A 255 11.31 -4.40 -23.28
C LYS A 255 11.54 -5.90 -23.06
N SER A 256 12.72 -6.40 -23.43
CA SER A 256 13.00 -7.85 -23.38
C SER A 256 13.07 -8.40 -21.95
N ASP A 257 13.53 -7.59 -20.98
CA ASP A 257 13.51 -7.97 -19.57
C ASP A 257 12.08 -8.01 -19.04
N LEU A 258 11.28 -6.99 -19.34
CA LEU A 258 9.87 -6.97 -18.96
C LEU A 258 9.09 -8.16 -19.55
N GLU A 259 9.33 -8.52 -20.81
CA GLU A 259 8.71 -9.71 -21.44
C GLU A 259 9.04 -11.00 -20.68
N LYS A 260 10.31 -11.24 -20.34
CA LYS A 260 10.71 -12.41 -19.55
C LYS A 260 10.07 -12.42 -18.16
N LYS A 261 10.01 -11.25 -17.53
CA LYS A 261 9.38 -11.07 -16.21
C LYS A 261 7.88 -11.35 -16.27
N MET A 262 7.20 -10.93 -17.33
CA MET A 262 5.78 -11.26 -17.56
C MET A 262 5.55 -12.76 -17.82
N GLU A 263 6.45 -13.43 -18.55
CA GLU A 263 6.40 -14.89 -18.70
C GLU A 263 6.59 -15.63 -17.36
N GLN A 264 7.47 -15.12 -16.49
CA GLN A 264 7.66 -15.66 -15.14
C GLN A 264 6.42 -15.42 -14.27
N LEU A 265 5.82 -14.23 -14.33
CA LEU A 265 4.60 -13.89 -13.60
C LEU A 265 3.42 -14.76 -14.05
N GLU A 266 3.31 -15.06 -15.34
CA GLU A 266 2.32 -15.98 -15.90
C GLU A 266 2.49 -17.42 -15.38
N LYS A 267 3.73 -17.87 -15.09
CA LYS A 267 3.97 -19.16 -14.43
C LYS A 267 3.49 -19.13 -12.98
N ILE A 268 3.81 -18.07 -12.24
CA ILE A 268 3.34 -17.88 -10.86
C ILE A 268 1.80 -17.92 -10.81
N LYS A 269 1.14 -17.17 -11.70
CA LYS A 269 -0.34 -17.18 -11.86
C LYS A 269 -0.90 -18.59 -12.06
N LYS A 270 -0.27 -19.42 -12.89
CA LYS A 270 -0.69 -20.80 -13.14
C LYS A 270 -0.46 -21.72 -11.95
N GLU A 271 0.64 -21.54 -11.23
CA GLU A 271 1.03 -22.36 -10.09
C GLU A 271 0.19 -22.08 -8.84
N THR A 272 -0.10 -20.81 -8.57
CA THR A 272 -0.79 -20.40 -7.35
C THR A 272 -2.29 -20.17 -7.53
N GLY A 273 -2.73 -19.92 -8.77
CA GLY A 273 -4.11 -19.55 -9.07
C GLY A 273 -4.44 -18.07 -8.77
N PHE A 274 -3.47 -17.26 -8.33
CA PHE A 274 -3.69 -15.83 -8.13
C PHE A 274 -3.77 -15.11 -9.47
N ARG A 275 -4.83 -14.31 -9.66
CA ARG A 275 -5.14 -13.78 -10.98
C ARG A 275 -4.48 -12.42 -11.25
N TYR A 276 -3.22 -12.44 -11.68
CA TYR A 276 -2.52 -11.24 -12.16
C TYR A 276 -2.99 -10.78 -13.55
N ILE A 277 -3.02 -9.46 -13.78
CA ILE A 277 -3.06 -8.85 -15.10
C ILE A 277 -1.67 -8.95 -15.73
N ILE A 278 -1.60 -9.56 -16.93
CA ILE A 278 -0.38 -9.62 -17.73
C ILE A 278 -0.57 -8.75 -18.97
N PRO A 279 0.18 -7.64 -19.14
CA PRO A 279 0.05 -6.77 -20.31
C PRO A 279 0.57 -7.46 -21.57
N LYS A 280 0.10 -7.01 -22.74
CA LYS A 280 0.74 -7.33 -24.02
C LYS A 280 1.77 -6.26 -24.33
N ILE A 281 3.03 -6.63 -24.31
CA ILE A 281 4.14 -5.69 -24.55
C ILE A 281 4.34 -5.56 -26.07
N ARG A 282 4.44 -4.32 -26.59
CA ARG A 282 4.65 -4.02 -28.01
C ARG A 282 5.99 -3.36 -28.28
#